data_AF-A0A2V9ITJ5-F1
#
_entry.id   AF-A0A2V9ITJ5-F1
#
_cell.length_a   1.000
_cell.length_b   1.000
_cell.length_c   1.000
_cell.angle_alpha   90.00
_cell.angle_beta   90.00
_cell.angle_gamma   90.00
#
_symmetry.space_group_name_H-M   'P 1'
#
loop_
_entity.id
_entity.type
_entity.pdbx_description
1 polymer ?
#
loop_
_entity_poly.entity_id
_entity_poly.type
_entity_poly.pdbx_seq_one_letter_code
_entity_poly.pdbx_strand_id
1 'polypeptide(L)'
;MTLGPSQDRNGDIVMALGGKGICSNELVCSGKGWGRGPQERPIHSSRKAILDSPTWRLIKALNTMVKADGNQVLIDGYYDAIRPPSEEELQLYQTLVKTFSTRLLTDEKENSKAWINDWSDAEAVRHLIFDSSLNIDGIWSGYTGPGNATILPDRAAAKIDCRLVPNQEIKPMRELIRRHLDKHGFSDIEVNPM
;
A
#
# COMPACT_ATOMS: atom_id res chain seq x y z
N MET A 1 13.61 11.78 6.45
CA MET A 1 13.30 12.32 7.79
C MET A 1 14.61 12.37 8.54
N THR A 2 15.04 13.54 8.99
CA THR A 2 16.23 13.65 9.84
C THR A 2 15.85 13.08 11.20
N LEU A 3 16.43 11.94 11.58
CA LEU A 3 16.29 11.43 12.94
C LEU A 3 17.05 12.36 13.88
N GLY A 4 16.41 12.82 14.95
CA GLY A 4 16.98 13.80 15.89
C GLY A 4 16.11 15.04 16.12
N PRO A 5 16.59 16.00 16.93
CA PRO A 5 15.88 17.24 17.20
C PRO A 5 15.86 18.15 15.97
N SER A 6 14.71 18.76 15.71
CA SER A 6 14.47 19.73 14.66
C SER A 6 13.46 20.78 15.13
N GLN A 7 13.38 21.91 14.44
CA GLN A 7 12.35 22.91 14.68
C GLN A 7 11.39 22.91 13.50
N ASP A 8 10.08 22.87 13.76
CA ASP A 8 9.07 22.97 12.71
C ASP A 8 8.83 24.44 12.28
N ARG A 9 7.94 24.64 11.29
CA ARG A 9 7.61 25.98 10.76
C ARG A 9 6.95 26.92 11.78
N ASN A 10 6.41 26.38 12.87
CA ASN A 10 5.74 27.13 13.93
C ASN A 10 6.71 27.48 15.08
N GLY A 11 7.95 27.00 15.01
CA GLY A 11 8.95 27.20 16.05
C GLY A 11 8.98 26.10 17.11
N ASP A 12 8.18 25.05 16.96
CA ASP A 12 8.12 23.95 17.92
C ASP A 12 9.29 22.99 17.75
N ILE A 13 9.85 22.53 18.88
CA ILE A 13 10.93 21.53 18.87
C ILE A 13 10.32 20.14 18.71
N VAL A 14 10.71 19.46 17.63
CA VAL A 14 10.28 18.09 17.32
C VAL A 14 11.48 17.16 17.37
N MET A 15 11.37 16.08 18.13
CA MET A 15 12.37 15.02 18.18
C MET A 15 11.77 13.70 17.67
N ALA A 16 12.22 13.25 16.50
CA ALA A 16 11.82 11.96 15.96
C ALA A 16 12.64 10.84 16.61
N LEU A 17 11.95 9.87 17.23
CA LEU A 17 12.57 8.74 17.94
C LEU A 17 12.59 7.44 17.11
N GLY A 18 12.14 7.50 15.86
CA GLY A 18 12.12 6.35 14.95
C GLY A 18 11.43 6.66 13.64
N GLY A 19 11.48 5.70 12.72
CA GLY A 19 10.76 5.73 11.45
C GLY A 19 10.31 4.33 11.07
N LYS A 20 9.16 4.22 10.40
CA LYS A 20 8.69 2.94 9.85
C LYS A 20 9.64 2.47 8.74
N GLY A 21 9.87 1.16 8.69
CA GLY A 21 10.51 0.53 7.54
C GLY A 21 9.60 0.58 6.31
N ILE A 22 10.12 0.14 5.17
CA ILE A 22 9.34 0.05 3.93
C ILE A 22 9.68 -1.25 3.18
N CYS A 23 8.65 -1.99 2.78
CA CYS A 23 8.75 -3.10 1.84
C CYS A 23 8.05 -2.70 0.55
N SER A 24 8.82 -2.39 -0.49
CA SER A 24 8.30 -1.98 -1.80
C SER A 24 8.42 -3.11 -2.81
N ASN A 25 7.37 -3.32 -3.60
CA ASN A 25 7.32 -4.34 -4.64
C ASN A 25 6.57 -3.83 -5.88
N GLU A 26 7.01 -4.26 -7.06
CA GLU A 26 6.26 -4.11 -8.31
C GLU A 26 5.55 -5.44 -8.62
N LEU A 27 4.22 -5.40 -8.71
CA LEU A 27 3.40 -6.51 -9.15
C LEU A 27 3.16 -6.42 -10.65
N VAL A 28 3.44 -7.47 -11.41
CA VAL A 28 3.28 -7.47 -12.87
C VAL A 28 2.43 -8.64 -13.31
N CYS A 29 1.36 -8.36 -14.06
CA CYS A 29 0.57 -9.36 -14.77
C CYS A 29 0.75 -9.15 -16.27
N SER A 30 1.26 -10.16 -16.98
CA SER A 30 1.36 -10.17 -18.43
C SER A 30 0.59 -11.35 -19.02
N GLY A 31 0.05 -11.20 -20.22
CA GLY A 31 -0.66 -12.29 -20.87
C GLY A 31 0.29 -13.44 -21.22
N LYS A 32 1.57 -13.15 -21.51
CA LYS A 32 2.63 -14.16 -21.67
C LYS A 32 2.89 -14.95 -20.38
N GLY A 33 3.08 -14.27 -19.26
CA GLY A 33 3.33 -14.91 -17.96
C GLY A 33 2.13 -15.73 -17.49
N TRP A 34 0.92 -15.27 -17.77
CA TRP A 34 -0.32 -15.96 -17.42
C TRP A 34 -0.74 -17.05 -18.43
N GLY A 35 -0.29 -16.99 -19.67
CA GLY A 35 -0.75 -17.85 -20.77
C GLY A 35 -2.18 -17.56 -21.23
N ARG A 36 -2.77 -16.42 -20.84
CA ARG A 36 -4.14 -15.99 -21.22
C ARG A 36 -4.17 -14.50 -21.58
N GLY A 37 -5.17 -14.11 -22.37
CA GLY A 37 -5.23 -12.76 -22.93
C GLY A 37 -4.17 -12.52 -24.01
N PRO A 38 -3.92 -11.25 -24.40
CA PRO A 38 -2.93 -10.93 -25.43
C PRO A 38 -1.51 -11.26 -24.96
N GLN A 39 -0.73 -11.94 -25.80
CA GLN A 39 0.55 -12.53 -25.39
C GLN A 39 1.73 -11.57 -25.49
N GLU A 40 1.85 -10.83 -26.60
CA GLU A 40 3.08 -10.04 -26.89
C GLU A 40 2.80 -8.56 -27.17
N ARG A 41 1.54 -8.22 -27.43
CA ARG A 41 1.14 -6.86 -27.80
C ARG A 41 -0.34 -6.64 -27.54
N PRO A 42 -0.76 -5.37 -27.41
CA PRO A 42 -2.17 -5.05 -27.34
C PRO A 42 -2.89 -5.46 -28.64
N ILE A 43 -4.17 -5.81 -28.49
CA ILE A 43 -5.06 -6.17 -29.60
C ILE A 43 -6.36 -5.36 -29.51
N HIS A 44 -7.24 -5.45 -30.50
CA HIS A 44 -8.49 -4.69 -30.50
C HIS A 44 -9.36 -5.00 -29.26
N SER A 45 -9.87 -3.97 -28.58
CA SER A 45 -10.58 -4.11 -27.30
C SER A 45 -11.86 -4.95 -27.38
N SER A 46 -12.53 -5.02 -28.55
CA SER A 46 -13.69 -5.90 -28.75
C SER A 46 -13.40 -7.37 -28.47
N ARG A 47 -12.13 -7.80 -28.58
CA ARG A 47 -11.71 -9.17 -28.26
C ARG A 47 -11.88 -9.52 -26.78
N LYS A 48 -12.04 -8.53 -25.88
CA LYS A 48 -12.36 -8.77 -24.47
C LYS A 48 -13.65 -9.58 -24.26
N ALA A 49 -14.55 -9.59 -25.24
CA ALA A 49 -15.75 -10.44 -25.22
C ALA A 49 -15.42 -11.94 -25.17
N ILE A 50 -14.25 -12.34 -25.68
CA ILE A 50 -13.85 -13.76 -25.80
C ILE A 50 -12.46 -14.04 -25.22
N LEU A 51 -11.70 -13.03 -24.83
CA LEU A 51 -10.36 -13.15 -24.25
C LEU A 51 -10.28 -12.54 -22.86
N ASP A 52 -9.31 -13.02 -22.09
CA ASP A 52 -8.98 -12.45 -20.79
C ASP A 52 -8.19 -11.16 -20.89
N SER A 53 -8.12 -10.45 -19.76
CA SER A 53 -7.41 -9.19 -19.62
C SER A 53 -6.42 -9.28 -18.46
N PRO A 54 -5.11 -9.11 -18.74
CA PRO A 54 -4.09 -8.93 -17.70
C PRO A 54 -4.42 -7.79 -16.73
N THR A 55 -5.01 -6.69 -17.24
CA THR A 55 -5.49 -5.56 -16.43
C THR A 55 -6.53 -5.98 -15.41
N TRP A 56 -7.61 -6.65 -15.84
CA TRP A 56 -8.64 -7.15 -14.92
C TRP A 56 -8.10 -8.19 -13.94
N ARG A 57 -7.15 -9.01 -14.38
CA ARG A 57 -6.51 -10.01 -13.52
C ARG A 57 -5.71 -9.35 -12.39
N LEU A 58 -4.88 -8.34 -12.70
CA LEU A 58 -4.14 -7.59 -11.69
C LEU A 58 -5.09 -6.87 -10.71
N ILE A 59 -6.15 -6.22 -11.22
CA ILE A 59 -7.16 -5.58 -10.36
C ILE A 59 -7.78 -6.60 -9.39
N LYS A 60 -8.16 -7.78 -9.89
CA LYS A 60 -8.73 -8.83 -9.03
C LYS A 60 -7.75 -9.32 -7.97
N ALA A 61 -6.47 -9.44 -8.32
CA ALA A 61 -5.44 -9.84 -7.37
C ALA A 61 -5.25 -8.79 -6.26
N LEU A 62 -5.08 -7.52 -6.63
CA LEU A 62 -4.97 -6.41 -5.67
C LEU A 62 -6.20 -6.34 -4.76
N ASN A 63 -7.40 -6.53 -5.30
CA ASN A 63 -8.65 -6.53 -4.54
C ASN A 63 -8.76 -7.67 -3.53
N THR A 64 -7.94 -8.72 -3.62
CA THR A 64 -7.89 -9.76 -2.56
C THR A 64 -7.03 -9.38 -1.37
N MET A 65 -6.15 -8.38 -1.52
CA MET A 65 -5.18 -8.00 -0.47
C MET A 65 -5.81 -7.13 0.62
N VAL A 66 -6.98 -6.55 0.36
CA VAL A 66 -7.67 -5.65 1.27
C VAL A 66 -9.15 -6.01 1.35
N LYS A 67 -9.78 -5.60 2.45
CA LYS A 67 -11.23 -5.71 2.64
C LYS A 67 -11.95 -4.79 1.65
N ALA A 68 -13.27 -4.95 1.55
CA ALA A 68 -14.10 -4.15 0.64
C ALA A 68 -14.02 -2.63 0.87
N ASP A 69 -13.64 -2.19 2.09
CA ASP A 69 -13.38 -0.78 2.40
C ASP A 69 -12.04 -0.26 1.87
N GLY A 70 -11.15 -1.15 1.41
CA GLY A 70 -9.81 -0.82 0.93
C GLY A 70 -8.77 -0.60 2.03
N ASN A 71 -9.15 -0.67 3.30
CA ASN A 71 -8.36 -0.15 4.43
C ASN A 71 -7.73 -1.26 5.26
N GLN A 72 -8.45 -2.36 5.49
CA GLN A 72 -7.94 -3.49 6.26
C GLN A 72 -7.23 -4.50 5.35
N VAL A 73 -5.98 -4.85 5.66
CA VAL A 73 -5.21 -5.84 4.90
C VAL A 73 -5.70 -7.25 5.21
N LEU A 74 -5.86 -8.07 4.18
CA LEU A 74 -6.35 -9.45 4.24
C LEU A 74 -5.27 -10.50 3.92
N ILE A 75 -4.00 -10.08 3.83
CA ILE A 75 -2.87 -10.99 3.68
C ILE A 75 -2.72 -11.82 4.95
N ASP A 76 -2.81 -13.15 4.83
CA ASP A 76 -2.64 -14.05 5.96
C ASP A 76 -1.27 -13.83 6.63
N GLY A 77 -1.27 -13.67 7.96
CA GLY A 77 -0.06 -13.46 8.75
C GLY A 77 0.51 -12.04 8.71
N TYR A 78 -0.16 -11.09 8.03
CA TYR A 78 0.33 -9.71 7.88
C TYR A 78 0.58 -8.99 9.21
N TYR A 79 -0.31 -9.23 10.19
CA TYR A 79 -0.30 -8.58 11.49
C TYR A 79 0.43 -9.39 12.58
N ASP A 80 0.78 -10.66 12.33
CA ASP A 80 1.25 -11.59 13.38
C ASP A 80 2.54 -11.14 14.07
N ALA A 81 3.42 -10.47 13.33
CA ALA A 81 4.69 -9.98 13.87
C ALA A 81 4.56 -8.64 14.62
N ILE A 82 3.42 -7.95 14.53
CA ILE A 82 3.24 -6.65 15.15
C ILE A 82 3.12 -6.82 16.67
N ARG A 83 4.07 -6.25 17.41
CA ARG A 83 3.99 -6.21 18.87
C ARG A 83 3.08 -5.07 19.35
N PRO A 84 2.41 -5.21 20.49
CA PRO A 84 1.76 -4.08 21.13
C PRO A 84 2.80 -3.01 21.54
N PRO A 85 2.38 -1.74 21.64
CA PRO A 85 3.20 -0.68 22.22
C PRO A 85 3.57 -1.02 23.67
N SER A 86 4.79 -0.69 24.08
CA SER A 86 5.24 -0.74 25.47
C SER A 86 4.61 0.40 26.29
N GLU A 87 4.67 0.28 27.61
CA GLU A 87 4.16 1.32 28.52
C GLU A 87 4.83 2.68 28.28
N GLU A 88 6.15 2.68 28.04
CA GLU A 88 6.92 3.89 27.74
C GLU A 88 6.47 4.53 26.42
N GLU A 89 6.24 3.74 25.38
CA GLU A 89 5.71 4.22 24.09
C GLU A 89 4.29 4.78 24.23
N LEU A 90 3.44 4.17 25.07
CA LEU A 90 2.10 4.67 25.35
C LEU A 90 2.14 6.02 26.09
N GLN A 91 3.05 6.21 27.04
CA GLN A 91 3.23 7.49 27.73
C GLN A 91 3.71 8.60 26.78
N LEU A 92 4.65 8.29 25.89
CA LEU A 92 5.11 9.21 24.84
C LEU A 92 3.97 9.55 23.87
N TYR A 93 3.20 8.55 23.43
CA TYR A 93 2.02 8.75 22.59
C TYR A 93 0.97 9.66 23.26
N GLN A 94 0.66 9.44 24.54
CA GLN A 94 -0.29 10.29 25.27
C GLN A 94 0.19 11.74 25.38
N THR A 95 1.50 11.93 25.50
CA THR A 95 2.11 13.27 25.51
C THR A 95 1.98 13.93 24.14
N LEU A 96 2.28 13.18 23.06
CA LEU A 96 2.16 13.64 21.69
C LEU A 96 0.71 14.02 21.33
N VAL A 97 -0.27 13.22 21.72
CA VAL A 97 -1.68 13.51 21.44
C VAL A 97 -2.11 14.83 22.08
N LYS A 98 -1.70 15.10 23.32
CA LYS A 98 -2.03 16.36 24.02
C LYS A 98 -1.42 17.59 23.37
N THR A 99 -0.27 17.46 22.68
CA THR A 99 0.49 18.59 22.15
C THR A 99 0.35 18.77 20.64
N PHE A 100 0.04 17.71 19.89
CA PHE A 100 0.11 17.71 18.42
C PHE A 100 -1.12 17.14 17.69
N SER A 101 -2.05 16.40 18.34
CA SER A 101 -3.06 15.63 17.58
C SER A 101 -3.97 16.52 16.72
N THR A 102 -4.43 17.64 17.25
CA THR A 102 -5.37 18.55 16.55
C THR A 102 -4.76 19.24 15.33
N ARG A 103 -3.44 19.17 15.16
CA ARG A 103 -2.74 19.84 14.06
C ARG A 103 -2.61 18.99 12.81
N LEU A 104 -2.74 17.67 12.91
CA LEU A 104 -2.45 16.76 11.79
C LEU A 104 -3.41 16.96 10.62
N LEU A 105 -4.74 16.84 10.79
CA LEU A 105 -5.68 17.11 9.67
C LEU A 105 -5.64 18.55 9.17
N THR A 106 -5.34 19.50 10.05
CA THR A 106 -5.31 20.91 9.70
C THR A 106 -3.99 21.31 9.03
N ASP A 107 -2.96 20.45 9.05
CA ASP A 107 -1.71 20.71 8.36
C ASP A 107 -1.95 20.57 6.84
N GLU A 108 -1.64 21.63 6.11
CA GLU A 108 -1.70 21.65 4.64
C GLU A 108 -0.94 20.48 4.00
N LYS A 109 0.07 19.92 4.69
CA LYS A 109 0.81 18.75 4.22
C LYS A 109 -0.04 17.50 4.12
N GLU A 110 -1.00 17.30 5.03
CA GLU A 110 -1.87 16.13 4.97
C GLU A 110 -2.87 16.25 3.82
N ASN A 111 -3.21 17.48 3.41
CA ASN A 111 -4.05 17.79 2.26
C ASN A 111 -5.33 16.91 2.19
N SER A 112 -5.91 16.65 3.36
CA SER A 112 -7.10 15.82 3.54
C SER A 112 -8.10 16.53 4.45
N LYS A 113 -9.37 16.15 4.36
CA LYS A 113 -10.46 16.69 5.18
C LYS A 113 -10.98 15.70 6.22
N ALA A 114 -10.53 14.45 6.17
CA ALA A 114 -11.01 13.39 7.03
C ALA A 114 -9.97 12.28 7.17
N TRP A 115 -10.04 11.57 8.29
CA TRP A 115 -9.29 10.34 8.50
C TRP A 115 -10.03 9.13 7.94
N ILE A 116 -9.25 8.09 7.64
CA ILE A 116 -9.76 6.75 7.37
C ILE A 116 -10.67 6.29 8.53
N ASN A 117 -11.78 5.62 8.21
CA ASN A 117 -12.78 5.14 9.17
C ASN A 117 -13.36 6.21 10.12
N ASP A 118 -13.32 7.49 9.74
CA ASP A 118 -13.79 8.62 10.55
C ASP A 118 -13.16 8.66 11.96
N TRP A 119 -11.91 8.22 12.07
CA TRP A 119 -11.16 8.26 13.33
C TRP A 119 -11.05 9.67 13.90
N SER A 120 -10.93 9.75 15.22
CA SER A 120 -10.45 10.96 15.88
C SER A 120 -8.95 11.19 15.60
N ASP A 121 -8.46 12.41 15.81
CA ASP A 121 -7.03 12.70 15.65
C ASP A 121 -6.13 11.82 16.52
N ALA A 122 -6.58 11.49 17.73
CA ALA A 122 -5.83 10.61 18.63
C ALA A 122 -5.71 9.19 18.05
N GLU A 123 -6.81 8.62 17.58
CA GLU A 123 -6.83 7.32 16.91
C GLU A 123 -5.94 7.32 15.67
N ALA A 124 -6.04 8.35 14.83
CA ALA A 124 -5.21 8.49 13.64
C ALA A 124 -3.70 8.52 13.98
N VAL A 125 -3.29 9.30 14.98
CA VAL A 125 -1.90 9.33 15.48
C VAL A 125 -1.46 7.94 15.95
N ARG A 126 -2.33 7.22 16.67
CA ARG A 126 -2.00 5.89 17.18
C ARG A 126 -1.70 4.92 16.03
N HIS A 127 -2.58 4.86 15.04
CA HIS A 127 -2.40 4.00 13.87
C HIS A 127 -1.19 4.44 13.02
N LEU A 128 -0.97 5.75 12.88
CA LEU A 128 0.19 6.29 12.19
C LEU A 128 1.51 5.88 12.84
N ILE A 129 1.57 5.68 14.16
CA ILE A 129 2.81 5.29 14.85
C ILE A 129 2.97 3.77 14.91
N PHE A 130 1.91 3.05 15.29
CA PHE A 130 2.03 1.66 15.71
C PHE A 130 1.56 0.62 14.70
N ASP A 131 0.82 1.01 13.67
CA ASP A 131 0.23 0.05 12.72
C ASP A 131 0.99 0.01 11.39
N SER A 132 0.91 -1.12 10.71
CA SER A 132 1.42 -1.25 9.34
C SER A 132 0.41 -0.70 8.31
N SER A 133 0.87 -0.41 7.10
CA SER A 133 0.01 0.00 5.97
C SER A 133 0.31 -0.84 4.74
N LEU A 134 -0.65 -0.96 3.82
CA LEU A 134 -0.45 -1.45 2.46
C LEU A 134 -1.03 -0.41 1.52
N ASN A 135 -0.20 0.13 0.62
CA ASN A 135 -0.57 1.21 -0.29
C ASN A 135 -0.25 0.83 -1.74
N ILE A 136 -0.99 1.42 -2.69
CA ILE A 136 -0.69 1.37 -4.12
C ILE A 136 -0.11 2.72 -4.52
N ASP A 137 1.21 2.77 -4.75
CA ASP A 137 1.91 3.98 -5.21
C ASP A 137 1.48 4.40 -6.62
N GLY A 138 1.17 3.40 -7.44
CA GLY A 138 0.73 3.62 -8.81
C GLY A 138 0.34 2.32 -9.49
N ILE A 139 -0.63 2.41 -10.41
CA ILE A 139 -1.12 1.29 -11.20
C ILE A 139 -1.26 1.73 -12.66
N TRP A 140 -0.77 0.92 -13.59
CA TRP A 140 -0.79 1.25 -15.02
C TRP A 140 -0.99 0.03 -15.92
N SER A 141 -1.65 0.27 -17.06
CA SER A 141 -1.86 -0.70 -18.12
C SER A 141 -2.40 0.00 -19.37
N GLY A 142 -2.10 -0.51 -20.56
CA GLY A 142 -2.70 -0.01 -21.79
C GLY A 142 -2.27 1.40 -22.18
N TYR A 143 -3.22 2.19 -22.69
CA TYR A 143 -2.98 3.53 -23.24
C TYR A 143 -3.19 4.59 -22.17
N THR A 144 -2.19 5.43 -21.93
CA THR A 144 -2.20 6.51 -20.91
C THR A 144 -2.06 7.90 -21.51
N GLY A 145 -2.15 8.03 -22.84
CA GLY A 145 -2.12 9.30 -23.56
C GLY A 145 -3.49 9.99 -23.64
N PRO A 146 -3.56 11.19 -24.27
CA PRO A 146 -4.82 11.91 -24.45
C PRO A 146 -5.77 11.21 -25.44
N GLY A 147 -7.08 11.30 -25.22
CA GLY A 147 -8.08 10.71 -26.10
C GLY A 147 -8.39 9.24 -25.77
N ASN A 148 -8.73 8.44 -26.78
CA ASN A 148 -9.06 7.02 -26.59
C ASN A 148 -8.19 6.10 -27.46
N ALA A 149 -8.01 4.87 -26.99
CA ALA A 149 -7.40 3.79 -27.74
C ALA A 149 -8.21 2.50 -27.53
N THR A 150 -8.70 1.90 -28.61
CA THR A 150 -9.53 0.69 -28.58
C THR A 150 -8.69 -0.57 -28.43
N ILE A 151 -7.93 -0.67 -27.33
CA ILE A 151 -7.00 -1.77 -27.07
C ILE A 151 -7.39 -2.63 -25.86
N LEU A 152 -7.07 -3.92 -25.96
CA LEU A 152 -6.96 -4.87 -24.86
C LEU A 152 -5.46 -5.03 -24.58
N PRO A 153 -4.95 -4.54 -23.44
CA PRO A 153 -3.52 -4.59 -23.12
C PRO A 153 -3.03 -6.03 -22.88
N ASP A 154 -1.77 -6.29 -23.24
CA ASP A 154 -1.04 -7.51 -22.93
C ASP A 154 -0.38 -7.50 -21.54
N ARG A 155 -0.32 -6.34 -20.88
CA ARG A 155 0.36 -6.17 -19.59
C ARG A 155 -0.28 -5.13 -18.68
N ALA A 156 -0.23 -5.39 -17.38
CA ALA A 156 -0.56 -4.45 -16.32
C ALA A 156 0.47 -4.55 -15.19
N ALA A 157 0.72 -3.45 -14.50
CA ALA A 157 1.61 -3.43 -13.35
C ALA A 157 1.14 -2.46 -12.27
N ALA A 158 1.51 -2.72 -11.03
CA ALA A 158 1.26 -1.88 -9.88
C ALA A 158 2.48 -1.84 -8.96
N LYS A 159 2.84 -0.65 -8.50
CA LYS A 159 3.80 -0.47 -7.41
C LYS A 159 3.03 -0.42 -6.11
N ILE A 160 3.43 -1.25 -5.17
CA ILE A 160 2.87 -1.29 -3.83
C ILE A 160 3.99 -1.15 -2.81
N ASP A 161 3.65 -0.53 -1.69
CA ASP A 161 4.52 -0.44 -0.53
C ASP A 161 3.78 -0.81 0.75
N CYS A 162 4.52 -1.42 1.68
CA CYS A 162 4.07 -1.65 3.03
C CYS A 162 4.96 -0.90 4.00
N ARG A 163 4.38 -0.06 4.87
CA ARG A 163 5.13 0.53 5.98
C ARG A 163 5.26 -0.50 7.10
N LEU A 164 6.50 -0.77 7.50
CA LEU A 164 6.82 -1.81 8.48
C LEU A 164 7.00 -1.20 9.87
N VAL A 165 6.41 -1.86 10.85
CA VAL A 165 6.57 -1.52 12.28
C VAL A 165 7.54 -2.51 12.95
N PRO A 166 7.97 -2.31 14.22
CA PRO A 166 8.93 -3.20 14.86
C PRO A 166 8.56 -4.68 14.74
N ASN A 167 9.58 -5.51 14.54
CA ASN A 167 9.51 -6.97 14.29
C ASN A 167 8.97 -7.40 12.92
N GLN A 168 8.49 -6.48 12.08
CA GLN A 168 8.23 -6.80 10.68
C GLN A 168 9.51 -6.64 9.84
N GLU A 169 9.81 -7.64 9.01
CA GLU A 169 10.98 -7.66 8.14
C GLU A 169 10.59 -7.74 6.66
N ILE A 170 11.40 -7.14 5.79
CA ILE A 170 11.13 -7.01 4.35
C ILE A 170 10.96 -8.38 3.69
N LYS A 171 11.86 -9.33 3.98
CA LYS A 171 11.86 -10.64 3.31
C LYS A 171 10.62 -11.47 3.70
N PRO A 172 10.30 -11.68 4.99
CA PRO A 172 9.05 -12.31 5.40
C PRO A 172 7.81 -11.62 4.83
N MET A 173 7.74 -10.28 4.83
CA MET A 173 6.59 -9.55 4.29
C MET A 173 6.36 -9.86 2.80
N ARG A 174 7.43 -9.90 2.01
CA ARG A 174 7.34 -10.27 0.58
C ARG A 174 6.88 -11.71 0.39
N GLU A 175 7.33 -12.63 1.23
CA GLU A 175 6.89 -14.03 1.20
C GLU A 175 5.40 -14.16 1.53
N LEU A 176 4.87 -13.35 2.46
CA LEU A 176 3.42 -13.28 2.74
C LEU A 176 2.64 -12.78 1.53
N ILE A 177 3.09 -11.70 0.87
CA ILE A 177 2.47 -11.17 -0.35
C ILE A 177 2.42 -12.25 -1.45
N ARG A 178 3.54 -12.95 -1.69
CA ARG A 178 3.61 -14.03 -2.68
C ARG A 178 2.63 -15.16 -2.33
N ARG A 179 2.68 -15.65 -1.09
CA ARG A 179 1.80 -16.73 -0.61
C ARG A 179 0.33 -16.37 -0.73
N HIS A 180 -0.04 -15.13 -0.43
CA HIS A 180 -1.39 -14.62 -0.58
C HIS A 180 -1.87 -14.71 -2.03
N LEU A 181 -1.08 -14.16 -2.95
CA LEU A 181 -1.39 -14.23 -4.38
C LEU A 181 -1.52 -15.69 -4.86
N ASP A 182 -0.64 -16.59 -4.44
CA ASP A 182 -0.70 -18.01 -4.79
C ASP A 182 -1.97 -18.68 -4.26
N LYS A 183 -2.31 -18.46 -2.99
CA LYS A 183 -3.53 -18.97 -2.35
C LYS A 183 -4.79 -18.53 -3.09
N HIS A 184 -4.80 -17.32 -3.63
CA HIS A 184 -5.92 -16.76 -4.37
C HIS A 184 -5.89 -17.07 -5.88
N GLY A 185 -4.94 -17.90 -6.36
CA GLY A 185 -4.88 -18.35 -7.75
C GLY A 185 -4.21 -17.36 -8.71
N PHE A 186 -3.30 -16.53 -8.21
CA PHE A 186 -2.54 -15.51 -8.95
C PHE A 186 -1.03 -15.79 -8.96
N SER A 187 -0.65 -17.07 -9.08
CA SER A 187 0.76 -17.50 -9.15
C SER A 187 1.53 -16.99 -10.37
N ASP A 188 0.82 -16.52 -11.39
CA ASP A 188 1.36 -15.90 -12.60
C ASP A 188 1.68 -14.41 -12.45
N ILE A 189 1.24 -13.75 -11.37
CA ILE A 189 1.61 -12.35 -11.11
C ILE A 189 3.01 -12.32 -10.55
N GLU A 190 3.93 -11.64 -11.20
CA GLU A 190 5.31 -11.47 -10.72
C GLU A 190 5.32 -10.53 -9.51
N VAL A 191 6.20 -10.80 -8.53
CA VAL A 191 6.42 -9.94 -7.35
C VAL A 191 7.89 -9.54 -7.36
N ASN A 192 8.17 -8.35 -7.88
CA ASN A 192 9.53 -7.87 -8.09
C ASN A 192 9.94 -6.91 -6.96
N PRO A 193 11.05 -7.16 -6.23
CA PRO A 193 11.55 -6.23 -5.23
C PRO A 193 12.00 -4.91 -5.89
N MET A 194 11.78 -3.79 -5.19
CA MET A 194 12.28 -2.46 -5.58
C MET A 194 13.26 -1.91 -4.56
#